data_AF-A0A7C7NAD4-F1
#
_entry.id   AF-A0A7C7NAD4-F1
#
_cell.length_a   1.000
_cell.length_b   1.000
_cell.length_c   1.000
_cell.angle_alpha   90.00
_cell.angle_beta   90.00
_cell.angle_gamma   90.00
#
_symmetry.space_group_name_H-M   'P 1'
#
loop_
_entity.id
_entity.type
_entity.pdbx_description
1 polymer ?
#
loop_
_entity_poly.entity_id
_entity_poly.type
_entity_poly.pdbx_seq_one_letter_code
_entity_poly.pdbx_strand_id
1 'polypeptide(L)'
;RFAESWGIFMQLTNVLRDVGEDIGRNRVYLPLQELEENKITVSELDGTVLRNKQWEAYTYHYAKRARTYLAEAQKLIPLLPRRSRYSPAAMTAFYDAILKQIIKRQGDVFSSRIRLNKVQKIWLAAAVYVRYRFLPFFLAPVWDLFARVGLLPRV
;
A
#
# COMPACT_ATOMS: atom_id res chain seq x y z
N ARG A 1 11.23 -9.41 -12.71
CA ARG A 1 11.20 -9.70 -11.25
C ARG A 1 11.01 -8.45 -10.37
N PHE A 2 12.02 -7.66 -9.97
CA PHE A 2 11.77 -6.58 -8.97
C PHE A 2 10.83 -5.46 -9.44
N ALA A 3 10.98 -5.00 -10.69
CA ALA A 3 10.06 -4.02 -11.29
C ALA A 3 8.63 -4.56 -11.46
N GLU A 4 8.51 -5.86 -11.76
CA GLU A 4 7.24 -6.56 -11.85
C GLU A 4 6.57 -6.69 -10.48
N SER A 5 7.31 -7.08 -9.44
CA SER A 5 6.82 -7.08 -8.04
C SER A 5 6.37 -5.69 -7.60
N TRP A 6 7.07 -4.63 -8.03
CA TRP A 6 6.64 -3.26 -7.80
C TRP A 6 5.29 -2.99 -8.47
N GLY A 7 5.13 -3.33 -9.75
CA GLY A 7 3.85 -3.22 -10.46
C GLY A 7 2.72 -3.97 -9.77
N ILE A 8 2.95 -5.22 -9.36
CA ILE A 8 1.96 -6.06 -8.67
C ILE A 8 1.56 -5.44 -7.33
N PHE A 9 2.52 -4.98 -6.51
CA PHE A 9 2.23 -4.31 -5.24
C PHE A 9 1.32 -3.09 -5.45
N MET A 10 1.64 -2.27 -6.45
CA MET A 10 0.86 -1.07 -6.77
C MET A 10 -0.57 -1.45 -7.21
N GLN A 11 -0.71 -2.46 -8.06
CA GLN A 11 -2.03 -2.90 -8.54
C GLN A 11 -2.88 -3.54 -7.46
N LEU A 12 -2.33 -4.44 -6.64
CA LEU A 12 -3.06 -5.03 -5.52
C LEU A 12 -3.57 -3.94 -4.56
N THR A 13 -2.73 -2.95 -4.26
CA THR A 13 -3.13 -1.82 -3.41
C THR A 13 -4.23 -0.98 -4.05
N ASN A 14 -4.18 -0.74 -5.37
CA ASN A 14 -5.25 -0.03 -6.09
C ASN A 14 -6.57 -0.80 -6.05
N VAL A 15 -6.54 -2.10 -6.36
CA VAL A 15 -7.73 -2.98 -6.31
C VAL A 15 -8.40 -2.90 -4.94
N LEU A 16 -7.63 -2.99 -3.86
CA LEU A 16 -8.20 -2.94 -2.51
C LEU A 16 -8.69 -1.52 -2.14
N ARG A 17 -8.00 -0.46 -2.56
CA ARG A 17 -8.35 0.93 -2.25
C ARG A 17 -9.66 1.36 -2.93
N ASP A 18 -9.89 0.90 -4.15
CA ASP A 18 -10.92 1.44 -5.04
C ASP A 18 -12.15 0.54 -5.18
N VAL A 19 -12.28 -0.54 -4.37
CA VAL A 19 -13.43 -1.48 -4.40
C VAL A 19 -14.78 -0.77 -4.47
N GLY A 20 -15.00 0.24 -3.61
CA GLY A 20 -16.25 1.00 -3.58
C GLY A 20 -16.47 1.91 -4.80
N GLU A 21 -15.41 2.38 -5.45
CA GLU A 21 -15.52 3.14 -6.71
C GLU A 21 -15.79 2.20 -7.90
N ASP A 22 -15.15 1.02 -7.89
CA ASP A 22 -15.23 0.02 -8.96
C ASP A 22 -16.60 -0.66 -9.01
N ILE A 23 -17.16 -1.02 -7.86
CA ILE A 23 -18.51 -1.62 -7.80
C ILE A 23 -19.58 -0.66 -8.31
N GLY A 24 -19.45 0.65 -8.04
CA GLY A 24 -20.33 1.69 -8.57
C GLY A 24 -20.26 1.83 -10.10
N ARG A 25 -19.23 1.24 -10.73
CA ARG A 25 -19.07 1.12 -12.18
C ARG A 25 -19.35 -0.29 -12.70
N ASN A 26 -19.97 -1.14 -11.88
CA ASN A 26 -20.25 -2.54 -12.18
C ASN A 26 -18.96 -3.36 -12.48
N ARG A 27 -17.90 -3.12 -11.71
CA ARG A 27 -16.61 -3.82 -11.84
C ARG A 27 -16.18 -4.44 -10.51
N VAL A 28 -15.62 -5.64 -10.58
CA VAL A 28 -15.04 -6.34 -9.43
C VAL A 28 -13.69 -6.88 -9.84
N TYR A 29 -12.64 -6.45 -9.14
CA TYR A 29 -11.26 -6.91 -9.37
C TYR A 29 -10.73 -7.80 -8.24
N LEU A 30 -11.45 -7.89 -7.12
CA LEU A 30 -11.12 -8.84 -6.06
C LEU A 30 -11.33 -10.27 -6.57
N PRO A 31 -10.44 -11.23 -6.26
CA PRO A 31 -10.60 -12.61 -6.69
C PRO A 31 -11.90 -13.23 -6.16
N LEU A 32 -12.80 -13.64 -7.05
CA LEU A 32 -14.14 -14.14 -6.68
C LEU A 32 -14.07 -15.38 -5.79
N GLN A 33 -13.14 -16.29 -6.07
CA GLN A 33 -12.93 -17.48 -5.25
C GLN A 33 -12.55 -17.10 -3.80
N GLU A 34 -11.71 -16.08 -3.61
CA GLU A 34 -11.33 -15.65 -2.26
C GLU A 34 -12.52 -15.01 -1.52
N LEU A 35 -13.37 -14.26 -2.24
CA LEU A 35 -14.61 -13.72 -1.66
C LEU A 35 -15.52 -14.85 -1.18
N GLU A 36 -15.74 -15.87 -2.02
CA GLU A 36 -16.56 -17.03 -1.71
C GLU A 36 -16.02 -17.83 -0.52
N GLU A 37 -14.71 -18.13 -0.49
CA GLU A 37 -14.05 -18.82 0.63
C GLU A 37 -14.20 -18.06 1.96
N ASN A 38 -14.26 -16.72 1.89
CA ASN A 38 -14.47 -15.85 3.05
C ASN A 38 -15.97 -15.54 3.29
N LYS A 39 -16.89 -16.21 2.61
CA LYS A 39 -18.35 -16.00 2.75
C LYS A 39 -18.76 -14.55 2.52
N ILE A 40 -18.15 -13.91 1.53
CA ILE A 40 -18.44 -12.55 1.05
C ILE A 40 -19.03 -12.67 -0.36
N THR A 41 -20.19 -12.06 -0.55
CA THR A 41 -20.86 -11.98 -1.85
C THR A 41 -20.50 -10.67 -2.55
N VAL A 42 -20.53 -10.68 -3.89
CA VAL A 42 -20.30 -9.45 -4.67
C VAL A 42 -21.35 -8.38 -4.36
N SER A 43 -22.60 -8.76 -4.07
CA SER A 43 -23.66 -7.84 -3.68
C SER A 43 -23.35 -7.08 -2.39
N GLU A 44 -22.54 -7.62 -1.48
CA GLU A 44 -22.15 -6.92 -0.26
C GLU A 44 -21.12 -5.81 -0.52
N LEU A 45 -20.45 -5.81 -1.68
CA LEU A 45 -19.42 -4.83 -2.02
C LEU A 45 -19.98 -3.42 -2.27
N ASP A 46 -21.26 -3.15 -2.04
CA ASP A 46 -21.85 -1.80 -2.00
C ASP A 46 -21.57 -1.03 -0.69
N GLY A 47 -20.80 -1.64 0.21
CA GLY A 47 -20.47 -1.12 1.54
C GLY A 47 -21.16 -1.86 2.67
N THR A 48 -22.18 -2.67 2.38
CA THR A 48 -22.82 -3.54 3.40
C THR A 48 -21.88 -4.63 3.90
N VAL A 49 -20.83 -4.99 3.14
CA VAL A 49 -19.75 -5.91 3.53
C VAL A 49 -19.06 -5.50 4.84
N LEU A 50 -19.11 -4.22 5.22
CA LEU A 50 -18.57 -3.76 6.52
C LEU A 50 -19.28 -4.37 7.73
N ARG A 51 -20.50 -4.92 7.55
CA ARG A 51 -21.23 -5.68 8.58
C ARG A 51 -20.82 -7.15 8.61
N ASN A 52 -20.14 -7.63 7.58
CA ASN A 52 -19.65 -9.00 7.47
C ASN A 52 -18.36 -9.14 8.29
N LYS A 53 -18.39 -10.04 9.29
CA LYS A 53 -17.27 -10.26 10.22
C LYS A 53 -16.00 -10.77 9.53
N GLN A 54 -16.09 -11.29 8.32
CA GLN A 54 -14.93 -11.81 7.57
C GLN A 54 -14.20 -10.73 6.78
N TRP A 55 -14.81 -9.56 6.57
CA TRP A 55 -14.24 -8.50 5.73
C TRP A 55 -12.90 -7.97 6.24
N GLU A 56 -12.81 -7.64 7.53
CA GLU A 56 -11.57 -7.12 8.12
C GLU A 56 -10.43 -8.13 7.97
N ALA A 57 -10.68 -9.41 8.25
CA ALA A 57 -9.70 -10.48 8.10
C ALA A 57 -9.28 -10.64 6.63
N TYR A 58 -10.24 -10.67 5.70
CA TYR A 58 -9.97 -10.77 4.26
C TYR A 58 -9.08 -9.63 3.77
N THR A 59 -9.46 -8.38 4.07
CA THR A 59 -8.67 -7.20 3.65
C THR A 59 -7.27 -7.18 4.29
N TYR A 60 -7.14 -7.64 5.54
CA TYR A 60 -5.85 -7.83 6.20
C TYR A 60 -4.96 -8.85 5.47
N HIS A 61 -5.49 -10.02 5.15
CA HIS A 61 -4.74 -11.06 4.42
C HIS A 61 -4.37 -10.62 3.00
N TYR A 62 -5.29 -9.95 2.31
CA TYR A 62 -5.05 -9.37 0.99
C TYR A 62 -3.91 -8.33 1.04
N ALA A 63 -3.93 -7.41 2.02
CA ALA A 63 -2.87 -6.44 2.22
C ALA A 63 -1.54 -7.09 2.62
N LYS A 64 -1.58 -8.16 3.42
CA LYS A 64 -0.38 -8.94 3.77
C LYS A 64 0.25 -9.55 2.53
N ARG A 65 -0.56 -10.12 1.62
CA ARG A 65 -0.11 -10.58 0.30
C ARG A 65 0.50 -9.44 -0.52
N ALA A 66 -0.14 -8.28 -0.62
CA ALA A 66 0.44 -7.15 -1.34
C ALA A 66 1.83 -6.77 -0.77
N ARG A 67 2.01 -6.83 0.54
CA ARG A 67 3.30 -6.52 1.19
C ARG A 67 4.41 -7.55 0.93
N THR A 68 4.11 -8.78 0.52
CA THR A 68 5.17 -9.72 0.11
C THR A 68 5.84 -9.23 -1.18
N TYR A 69 5.05 -8.69 -2.13
CA TYR A 69 5.56 -8.06 -3.33
C TYR A 69 6.29 -6.74 -3.03
N LEU A 70 5.84 -5.98 -2.03
CA LEU A 70 6.56 -4.79 -1.57
C LEU A 70 7.99 -5.12 -1.11
N ALA A 71 8.17 -6.19 -0.34
CA ALA A 71 9.49 -6.60 0.16
C ALA A 71 10.47 -6.91 -0.99
N GLU A 72 9.99 -7.54 -2.07
CA GLU A 72 10.77 -7.74 -3.29
C GLU A 72 10.95 -6.45 -4.09
N ALA A 73 9.91 -5.62 -4.19
CA ALA A 73 9.94 -4.35 -4.91
C ALA A 73 10.95 -3.35 -4.33
N GLN A 74 11.14 -3.34 -3.00
CA GLN A 74 12.11 -2.45 -2.35
C GLN A 74 13.56 -2.71 -2.81
N LYS A 75 13.88 -3.94 -3.26
CA LYS A 75 15.18 -4.29 -3.84
C LYS A 75 15.42 -3.64 -5.20
N LEU A 76 14.39 -3.09 -5.85
CA LEU A 76 14.52 -2.35 -7.10
C LEU A 76 15.26 -1.02 -6.91
N ILE A 77 14.98 -0.29 -5.82
CA ILE A 77 15.42 1.10 -5.67
C ILE A 77 16.95 1.26 -5.76
N PRO A 78 17.77 0.41 -5.11
CA PRO A 78 19.23 0.49 -5.24
C PRO A 78 19.75 0.20 -6.65
N LEU A 79 19.00 -0.55 -7.46
CA LEU A 79 19.40 -0.94 -8.82
C LEU A 79 19.13 0.16 -9.86
N LEU A 80 18.28 1.14 -9.52
CA LEU A 80 17.99 2.26 -10.41
C LEU A 80 19.13 3.30 -10.40
N PRO A 81 19.35 4.02 -11.52
CA PRO A 81 20.23 5.19 -11.54
C PRO A 81 19.83 6.17 -10.45
N ARG A 82 20.81 6.75 -9.73
CA ARG A 82 20.56 7.63 -8.57
C ARG A 82 19.53 8.73 -8.85
N ARG A 83 19.58 9.33 -10.05
CA ARG A 83 18.66 10.40 -10.47
C ARG A 83 17.20 9.94 -10.61
N SER A 84 16.98 8.64 -10.84
CA SER A 84 15.66 8.05 -11.09
C SER A 84 15.04 7.37 -9.86
N ARG A 85 15.78 7.22 -8.74
CA ARG A 85 15.32 6.49 -7.54
C ARG A 85 14.14 7.17 -6.83
N TYR A 86 14.11 8.49 -6.85
CA TYR A 86 13.17 9.27 -6.05
C TYR A 86 11.71 8.94 -6.36
N SER A 87 11.33 9.00 -7.64
CA SER A 87 9.94 8.78 -8.07
C SER A 87 9.37 7.41 -7.65
N PRO A 88 10.01 6.27 -7.98
CA PRO A 88 9.51 4.96 -7.57
C PRO A 88 9.56 4.76 -6.05
N ALA A 89 10.57 5.30 -5.35
CA ALA A 89 10.62 5.23 -3.89
C ALA A 89 9.45 6.00 -3.24
N ALA A 90 9.17 7.21 -3.73
CA ALA A 90 8.06 8.04 -3.23
C ALA A 90 6.70 7.38 -3.51
N MET A 91 6.49 6.86 -4.71
CA MET A 91 5.27 6.12 -5.06
C MET A 91 5.09 4.89 -4.17
N THR A 92 6.14 4.11 -3.95
CA THR A 92 6.13 2.94 -3.05
C THR A 92 5.71 3.34 -1.64
N ALA A 93 6.30 4.42 -1.11
CA ALA A 93 5.98 4.94 0.22
C ALA A 93 4.52 5.39 0.33
N PHE A 94 4.01 6.10 -0.68
CA PHE A 94 2.61 6.53 -0.70
C PHE A 94 1.64 5.36 -0.70
N TYR A 95 1.92 4.33 -1.51
CA TYR A 95 1.05 3.17 -1.61
C TYR A 95 1.08 2.30 -0.35
N ASP A 96 2.24 2.09 0.26
CA ASP A 96 2.29 1.38 1.56
C ASP A 96 1.57 2.16 2.66
N ALA A 97 1.65 3.51 2.65
CA ALA A 97 0.90 4.35 3.58
C ALA A 97 -0.62 4.27 3.36
N ILE A 98 -1.08 4.24 2.11
CA ILE A 98 -2.49 3.98 1.78
C ILE A 98 -2.91 2.61 2.32
N LEU A 99 -2.13 1.57 2.06
CA LEU A 99 -2.43 0.21 2.50
C LEU A 99 -2.48 0.11 4.03
N LYS A 100 -1.58 0.80 4.75
CA LYS A 100 -1.64 0.95 6.21
C LYS A 100 -2.93 1.62 6.67
N GLN A 101 -3.39 2.65 5.96
CA GLN A 101 -4.62 3.37 6.30
C GLN A 101 -5.88 2.52 6.07
N ILE A 102 -5.92 1.70 5.01
CA ILE A 102 -7.00 0.72 4.78
C ILE A 102 -7.10 -0.23 5.98
N ILE A 103 -5.97 -0.83 6.39
CA ILE A 103 -5.96 -1.77 7.52
C ILE A 103 -6.29 -1.08 8.85
N LYS A 104 -5.81 0.14 9.08
CA LYS A 104 -6.16 0.92 10.27
C LYS A 104 -7.67 1.19 10.37
N ARG A 105 -8.36 1.23 9.24
CA ARG A 105 -9.81 1.40 9.14
C ARG A 105 -10.56 0.08 8.96
N GLN A 106 -9.92 -1.05 9.28
CA GLN A 106 -10.56 -2.37 9.24
C GLN A 106 -11.12 -2.73 7.85
N GLY A 107 -10.47 -2.25 6.79
CA GLY A 107 -10.92 -2.45 5.41
C GLY A 107 -12.01 -1.50 4.94
N ASP A 108 -12.38 -0.47 5.72
CA ASP A 108 -13.35 0.52 5.28
C ASP A 108 -12.80 1.44 4.19
N VAL A 109 -13.11 1.04 2.95
CA VAL A 109 -12.85 1.79 1.72
C VAL A 109 -14.13 2.37 1.09
N PHE A 110 -15.27 2.20 1.76
CA PHE A 110 -16.59 2.58 1.26
C PHE A 110 -17.08 3.91 1.85
N SER A 111 -16.91 4.12 3.17
CA SER A 111 -17.44 5.30 3.85
C SER A 111 -16.74 6.59 3.44
N SER A 112 -15.45 6.52 3.10
CA SER A 112 -14.70 7.65 2.57
C SER A 112 -13.47 7.18 1.79
N ARG A 113 -13.13 7.91 0.74
CA ARG A 113 -11.97 7.57 -0.08
C ARG A 113 -10.68 7.67 0.72
N ILE A 114 -9.91 6.59 0.73
CA ILE A 114 -8.60 6.55 1.38
C ILE A 114 -7.61 7.38 0.58
N ARG A 115 -7.15 8.48 1.17
CA ARG A 115 -6.16 9.38 0.58
C ARG A 115 -5.21 9.87 1.65
N LEU A 116 -3.94 10.00 1.28
CA LEU A 116 -2.98 10.76 2.07
C LEU A 116 -3.29 12.25 1.95
N ASN A 117 -3.32 12.96 3.07
CA ASN A 117 -3.45 14.41 3.07
C ASN A 117 -2.16 15.07 2.55
N LYS A 118 -2.22 16.38 2.24
CA LYS A 118 -1.07 17.11 1.67
C LYS A 118 0.16 17.02 2.58
N VAL A 119 -0.02 17.14 3.89
CA VAL A 119 1.07 17.08 4.89
C VAL A 119 1.76 15.72 4.87
N GLN A 120 0.99 14.62 4.89
CA GLN A 120 1.52 13.26 4.80
C GLN A 120 2.31 13.03 3.51
N LYS A 121 1.79 13.52 2.37
CA LYS A 121 2.50 13.43 1.09
C LYS A 121 3.81 14.19 1.12
N ILE A 122 3.80 15.44 1.60
CA ILE A 122 5.01 16.29 1.68
C ILE A 122 6.04 15.65 2.62
N TRP A 123 5.61 15.18 3.79
CA TRP A 123 6.51 14.57 4.76
C TRP A 123 7.15 13.28 4.23
N LEU A 124 6.36 12.37 3.64
CA LEU A 124 6.89 11.16 3.00
C LEU A 124 7.82 11.50 1.83
N ALA A 125 7.42 12.45 0.97
CA ALA A 125 8.22 12.90 -0.16
C ALA A 125 9.57 13.49 0.29
N ALA A 126 9.57 14.34 1.32
CA ALA A 126 10.78 14.92 1.88
C ALA A 126 11.69 13.85 2.49
N ALA A 127 11.12 12.92 3.27
CA ALA A 127 11.90 11.84 3.87
C ALA A 127 12.54 10.92 2.82
N VAL A 128 11.79 10.53 1.78
CA VAL A 128 12.31 9.77 0.65
C VAL A 128 13.41 10.55 -0.07
N TYR A 129 13.20 11.84 -0.31
CA TYR A 129 14.20 12.68 -0.96
C TYR A 129 15.50 12.69 -0.16
N VAL A 130 15.44 12.93 1.16
CA VAL A 130 16.62 12.91 2.04
C VAL A 130 17.33 11.56 2.00
N ARG A 131 16.57 10.46 2.16
CA ARG A 131 17.12 9.09 2.18
C ARG A 131 17.87 8.74 0.89
N TYR A 132 17.30 9.04 -0.28
CA TYR A 132 17.88 8.58 -1.55
C TYR A 132 18.78 9.61 -2.26
N ARG A 133 18.70 10.90 -1.88
CA ARG A 133 19.52 11.96 -2.46
C ARG A 133 20.80 12.23 -1.68
N PHE A 134 20.73 12.17 -0.35
CA PHE A 134 21.81 12.63 0.53
C PHE A 134 22.36 11.54 1.43
N LEU A 135 21.55 10.55 1.83
CA LEU A 135 22.03 9.51 2.74
C LEU A 135 22.94 8.51 2.00
N PRO A 136 24.20 8.36 2.40
CA PRO A 136 25.06 7.30 1.90
C PRO A 136 24.51 5.93 2.33
N PHE A 137 24.77 4.90 1.51
CA PHE A 137 24.28 3.54 1.79
C PHE A 137 24.69 3.01 3.18
N PHE A 138 25.90 3.35 3.65
CA PHE A 138 26.39 2.93 4.97
C PHE A 138 25.64 3.56 6.16
N LEU A 139 24.87 4.65 5.96
CA LEU A 139 24.00 5.23 6.99
C LEU A 139 22.57 4.68 6.96
N ALA A 140 22.26 3.74 6.06
CA ALA A 140 20.95 3.10 6.02
C ALA A 140 20.52 2.45 7.37
N PRO A 141 21.42 1.77 8.12
CA PRO A 141 21.05 1.19 9.42
C PRO A 141 20.59 2.23 10.45
N VAL A 142 21.15 3.45 10.41
CA VAL A 142 20.78 4.55 11.30
C VAL A 142 19.36 5.03 10.98
N TRP A 143 19.03 5.19 9.69
CA TRP A 143 17.67 5.50 9.26
C TRP A 143 16.68 4.43 9.72
N ASP A 144 17.03 3.16 9.54
CA ASP A 144 16.17 2.03 9.90
C ASP A 144 15.92 1.99 11.42
N LEU A 145 16.91 2.35 12.24
CA LEU A 145 16.74 2.52 13.69
C LEU A 145 15.71 3.61 14.01
N PHE A 146 15.88 4.82 13.46
CA PHE A 146 14.95 5.93 13.67
C PHE A 146 13.53 5.60 13.16
N ALA A 147 13.42 4.84 12.08
CA ALA A 147 12.13 4.40 11.54
C ALA A 147 11.47 3.28 12.36
N ARG A 148 12.24 2.49 13.14
CA ARG A 148 11.70 1.51 14.10
C ARG A 148 11.10 2.19 15.32
N VAL A 149 11.74 3.24 15.82
CA VAL A 149 11.27 4.02 16.99
C VAL A 149 10.23 5.10 16.62
N GLY A 150 9.85 5.21 15.34
CA GLY A 150 8.77 6.08 14.88
C GLY A 150 9.16 7.54 14.61
N LEU A 151 10.46 7.87 14.68
CA LEU A 151 10.96 9.22 14.41
C LEU A 151 11.06 9.54 12.92
N LEU A 152 11.25 8.52 12.08
CA LEU A 152 11.28 8.64 10.62
C LEU A 152 10.29 7.65 9.97
N PRO A 153 9.85 7.89 8.72
CA PRO A 153 9.05 6.90 8.02
C PRO A 153 9.90 5.72 7.60
N ARG A 154 9.28 4.54 7.56
CA ARG A 154 9.86 3.34 6.92
C ARG A 154 9.75 3.49 5.40
N VAL A 155 10.79 4.04 4.78
CA VAL A 155 10.95 4.31 3.34
C VAL A 155 12.31 3.88 2.82
#